data_AF-A0A8J7ILA0-F1
#
_entry.id   AF-A0A8J7ILA0-F1
#
_cell.length_a   1.000
_cell.length_b   1.000
_cell.length_c   1.000
_cell.angle_alpha   90.00
_cell.angle_beta   90.00
_cell.angle_gamma   90.00
#
_symmetry.space_group_name_H-M   'P 1'
#
loop_
_entity.id
_entity.type
_entity.pdbx_description
1 polymer ?
#
loop_
_entity_poly.entity_id
_entity_poly.type
_entity_poly.pdbx_seq_one_letter_code
_entity_poly.pdbx_strand_id
1 'polypeptide(L)'
;MSKTGRLIQAIEQWSRGNSNNKGQEPQWFVEEGCKCEILRTTGGGWQKGRFRIRLEFIPDDPNSFFNLPPEEDKPQSLLDDLRSELDVK
;
A
#
# COMPACT_ATOMS: atom_id res chain seq x y z
N MET A 1 -5.33 -28.58 -1.72
CA MET A 1 -4.32 -27.49 -1.59
C MET A 1 -4.17 -27.13 -0.13
N SER A 2 -2.95 -27.04 0.39
CA SER A 2 -2.69 -26.67 1.79
C SER A 2 -2.96 -25.17 2.04
N LYS A 3 -3.26 -24.81 3.29
CA LYS A 3 -3.45 -23.41 3.71
C LYS A 3 -2.20 -22.57 3.43
N THR A 4 -1.02 -23.16 3.61
CA THR A 4 0.28 -22.55 3.28
C THR A 4 0.42 -22.26 1.79
N GLY A 5 -0.04 -23.17 0.92
CA GLY A 5 -0.02 -22.94 -0.53
C GLY A 5 -0.86 -21.73 -0.94
N ARG A 6 -2.01 -21.51 -0.28
CA ARG A 6 -2.85 -20.32 -0.51
C ARG A 6 -2.18 -19.03 -0.05
N LEU A 7 -1.45 -19.07 1.07
CA LEU A 7 -0.70 -17.91 1.58
C LEU A 7 0.42 -17.51 0.62
N ILE A 8 1.23 -18.48 0.17
CA ILE A 8 2.32 -18.24 -0.79
C ILE A 8 1.76 -17.65 -2.08
N GLN A 9 0.68 -18.23 -2.61
CA GLN A 9 0.02 -17.75 -3.81
C GLN A 9 -0.51 -16.31 -3.65
N ALA A 10 -1.06 -15.96 -2.48
CA ALA A 10 -1.55 -14.60 -2.22
C ALA A 10 -0.42 -13.57 -2.15
N ILE A 11 0.73 -13.93 -1.56
CA ILE A 11 1.93 -13.08 -1.52
C ILE A 11 2.48 -12.86 -2.94
N GLU A 12 2.57 -13.94 -3.74
CA GLU A 12 3.03 -13.87 -5.14
C GLU A 12 2.10 -13.02 -6.01
N GLN A 13 0.78 -13.16 -5.83
CA GLN A 13 -0.22 -12.35 -6.55
C GLN A 13 -0.15 -10.87 -6.17
N TRP A 14 -0.02 -10.56 -4.89
CA TRP A 14 0.14 -9.19 -4.42
C TRP A 14 1.42 -8.55 -4.98
N SER A 15 2.55 -9.27 -4.89
CA SER A 15 3.85 -8.79 -5.41
C SER A 15 3.81 -8.51 -6.92
N ARG A 16 3.11 -9.33 -7.71
CA ARG A 16 2.97 -9.15 -9.16
C ARG A 16 1.95 -8.08 -9.56
N GLY A 17 0.98 -7.77 -8.70
CA GLY A 17 -0.14 -6.86 -8.98
C GLY A 17 0.08 -5.40 -8.58
N ASN A 18 1.11 -5.11 -7.78
CA ASN A 18 1.39 -3.79 -7.22
C ASN A 18 1.83 -2.73 -8.26
N SER A 19 1.85 -3.06 -9.55
CA SER A 19 2.17 -2.10 -10.60
C SER A 19 0.96 -1.37 -11.19
N ASN A 20 -0.29 -1.87 -11.07
CA ASN A 20 -1.44 -1.21 -11.73
C ASN A 20 -2.89 -1.64 -11.39
N ASN A 21 -3.17 -2.55 -10.43
CA ASN A 21 -4.51 -3.16 -10.36
C ASN A 21 -5.47 -2.58 -9.31
N LYS A 22 -6.61 -2.07 -9.79
CA LYS A 22 -7.85 -1.72 -9.06
C LYS A 22 -8.63 -2.98 -8.60
N GLY A 23 -7.95 -3.99 -8.06
CA GLY A 23 -8.56 -5.21 -7.54
C GLY A 23 -8.80 -5.13 -6.03
N GLN A 24 -9.79 -5.87 -5.53
CA GLN A 24 -10.02 -6.02 -4.08
C GLN A 24 -8.75 -6.61 -3.44
N GLU A 25 -8.09 -5.84 -2.57
CA GLU A 25 -6.92 -6.33 -1.86
C GLU A 25 -7.28 -7.58 -1.03
N PRO A 26 -6.42 -8.62 -1.01
CA PRO A 26 -6.68 -9.79 -0.19
C PRO A 26 -6.80 -9.40 1.28
N GLN A 27 -7.78 -9.97 2.00
CA GLN A 27 -8.09 -9.61 3.40
C GLN A 27 -6.89 -9.75 4.38
N TRP A 28 -5.84 -10.47 3.98
CA TRP A 28 -4.61 -10.64 4.75
C TRP A 28 -3.75 -9.36 4.81
N PHE A 29 -3.87 -8.47 3.81
CA PHE A 29 -3.05 -7.26 3.66
C PHE A 29 -3.81 -5.97 4.01
N VAL A 30 -5.14 -6.04 4.17
CA VAL A 30 -5.95 -4.90 4.66
C VAL A 30 -5.86 -4.76 6.18
N GLU A 31 -6.20 -3.59 6.69
CA GLU A 31 -6.09 -3.26 8.11
C GLU A 31 -6.88 -4.20 9.04
N GLU A 32 -8.07 -4.64 8.59
CA GLU A 32 -8.95 -5.58 9.29
C GLU A 32 -8.28 -6.95 9.53
N GLY A 33 -7.44 -7.43 8.59
CA GLY A 33 -6.87 -8.78 8.63
C GLY A 33 -7.87 -9.90 8.37
N CYS A 34 -7.38 -11.13 8.22
CA CYS A 34 -8.18 -12.32 7.95
C CYS A 34 -8.56 -13.07 9.24
N LYS A 35 -9.84 -13.44 9.41
CA LYS A 35 -10.31 -14.21 10.57
C LYS A 35 -9.69 -15.61 10.58
N CYS A 36 -9.13 -16.02 11.72
CA CYS A 36 -8.49 -17.34 11.86
C CYS A 36 -8.50 -17.85 13.30
N GLU A 37 -8.01 -19.08 13.48
CA GLU A 37 -7.71 -19.69 14.77
C GLU A 37 -6.26 -20.14 14.79
N ILE A 38 -5.56 -19.86 15.89
CA ILE A 38 -4.15 -20.23 16.10
C ILE A 38 -4.06 -21.19 17.29
N LEU A 39 -3.34 -22.28 17.11
CA LEU A 39 -3.02 -23.21 18.19
C LEU A 39 -1.75 -22.74 18.90
N ARG A 40 -1.84 -22.45 20.20
CA ARG A 40 -0.67 -22.06 21.00
C ARG A 40 0.20 -23.27 21.32
N THR A 41 1.50 -23.15 21.08
CA THR A 41 2.50 -24.22 21.35
C THR A 41 2.76 -24.42 22.84
N THR A 42 2.56 -23.39 23.65
CA THR A 42 2.79 -23.41 25.11
C THR A 42 1.55 -23.86 25.92
N GLY A 43 0.57 -24.51 25.28
CA GLY A 43 -0.73 -24.81 25.86
C GLY A 43 -1.76 -23.67 25.74
N GLY A 44 -3.01 -23.93 26.13
CA GLY A 44 -4.12 -22.97 26.04
C GLY A 44 -5.06 -23.15 24.84
N GLY A 45 -4.87 -24.19 24.02
CA GLY A 45 -5.82 -24.59 22.98
C GLY A 45 -5.84 -23.67 21.74
N TRP A 46 -6.93 -23.78 20.97
CA TRP A 46 -7.19 -22.92 19.82
C TRP A 46 -7.69 -21.56 20.27
N GLN A 47 -7.08 -20.49 19.75
CA GLN A 47 -7.49 -19.12 19.99
C GLN A 47 -8.01 -18.48 18.70
N LYS A 48 -9.24 -17.96 18.74
CA LYS A 48 -9.83 -17.14 17.67
C LYS A 48 -9.19 -15.76 17.63
N GLY A 49 -8.96 -15.26 16.42
CA GLY A 49 -8.38 -13.94 16.21
C GLY A 49 -8.37 -13.55 14.73
N ARG A 50 -7.51 -12.58 14.40
CA ARG A 50 -7.27 -12.13 13.03
C ARG A 50 -5.77 -12.16 12.75
N PHE A 51 -5.41 -12.62 11.56
CA PHE A 51 -4.05 -12.63 11.05
C PHE A 51 -3.88 -11.51 10.02
N ARG A 52 -2.87 -10.67 10.21
CA ARG A 52 -2.58 -9.53 9.32
C ARG A 52 -1.11 -9.55 8.93
N ILE A 53 -0.84 -9.39 7.65
CA ILE A 53 0.50 -9.28 7.08
C ILE A 53 0.71 -7.82 6.68
N ARG A 54 1.76 -7.19 7.20
CA ARG A 54 2.23 -5.88 6.75
C ARG A 54 3.56 -6.03 6.06
N LEU A 55 3.66 -5.45 4.86
CA LEU A 55 4.89 -5.33 4.10
C LEU A 55 5.13 -3.85 3.90
N GLU A 56 6.24 -3.36 4.43
CA GLU A 56 6.57 -1.93 4.42
C GLU A 56 7.90 -1.78 3.68
N PHE A 57 7.96 -0.82 2.74
CA PHE A 57 9.22 -0.39 2.15
C PHE A 57 9.83 0.66 3.07
N ILE A 58 11.04 0.40 3.55
CA ILE A 58 11.82 1.32 4.38
C ILE A 58 13.04 1.72 3.53
N PRO A 59 13.12 2.98 3.07
CA PRO A 59 14.30 3.43 2.32
C PRO A 59 15.53 3.51 3.24
N ASP A 60 16.72 3.29 2.67
CA ASP A 60 17.98 3.46 3.40
C ASP A 60 18.24 4.93 3.78
N ASP A 61 17.83 5.86 2.90
CA ASP A 61 17.83 7.30 3.20
C ASP A 61 16.39 7.77 3.39
N PRO A 62 15.98 8.22 4.59
CA PRO A 62 14.64 8.75 4.82
C PRO A 62 14.34 9.99 3.97
N ASN A 63 15.36 10.66 3.42
CA ASN A 63 15.21 11.85 2.59
C ASN A 63 15.04 11.55 1.10
N SER A 64 15.07 10.28 0.67
CA SER A 64 14.96 9.90 -0.74
C SER A 64 13.67 10.40 -1.41
N PHE A 65 12.61 10.65 -0.63
CA PHE A 65 11.33 11.16 -1.11
C PHE A 65 11.27 12.70 -1.23
N PHE A 66 12.17 13.43 -0.57
CA PHE A 66 12.21 14.90 -0.60
C PHE A 66 13.10 15.46 -1.71
N ASN A 67 13.87 14.60 -2.40
CA ASN A 67 14.59 14.96 -3.63
C ASN A 67 13.64 15.02 -4.84
N LEU A 68 12.50 15.67 -4.68
CA LEU A 68 11.75 16.18 -5.84
C LEU A 68 12.66 17.21 -6.52
N PRO A 69 12.78 17.22 -7.86
CA PRO A 69 13.45 18.31 -8.54
C PRO A 69 12.86 19.63 -8.03
N PRO A 70 13.67 20.70 -7.89
CA PRO A 70 13.18 22.02 -7.52
C PRO A 70 11.92 22.34 -8.34
N GLU A 71 10.90 22.95 -7.74
CA GLU A 71 9.69 23.44 -8.43
C GLU A 71 10.01 24.57 -9.45
N GLU A 72 11.11 24.50 -10.19
CA GLU A 72 11.46 25.45 -11.25
C GLU A 72 10.89 25.04 -12.61
N ASP A 73 10.42 23.80 -12.77
CA ASP A 73 9.64 23.34 -13.94
C ASP A 73 8.18 23.08 -13.56
N LYS A 74 7.51 24.03 -12.90
CA LYS A 74 6.06 24.14 -13.11
C LYS A 74 5.91 24.62 -14.55
N PRO A 75 5.43 23.80 -15.52
CA PRO A 75 4.96 24.37 -16.76
C PRO A 75 3.94 25.43 -16.37
N GLN A 76 4.12 26.67 -16.84
CA GLN A 76 3.17 27.76 -16.62
C GLN A 76 1.77 27.16 -16.74
N SER A 77 1.00 27.22 -15.64
CA SER A 77 -0.25 26.48 -15.61
C SER A 77 -1.11 27.07 -16.73
N LEU A 78 -1.73 26.25 -17.57
CA LEU A 78 -2.54 26.72 -18.71
C LEU A 78 -3.68 27.67 -18.30
N LEU A 79 -3.96 27.75 -17.00
CA LEU A 79 -4.95 28.63 -16.40
C LEU A 79 -4.35 29.92 -15.80
N ASP A 80 -3.03 30.07 -15.79
CA ASP A 80 -2.35 31.28 -15.29
C ASP A 80 -2.57 32.46 -16.23
N ASP A 81 -2.57 32.23 -17.55
CA ASP A 81 -2.89 33.25 -18.56
C ASP A 81 -4.31 33.83 -18.37
N LEU A 82 -5.27 32.97 -18.04
CA LEU A 82 -6.67 33.38 -17.78
C LEU A 82 -6.82 34.19 -16.48
N ARG A 83 -5.98 33.92 -15.49
CA ARG A 83 -5.98 34.67 -14.21
C ARG A 83 -5.39 36.06 -14.39
N SER A 84 -4.38 36.22 -15.24
CA SER A 84 -3.83 37.53 -15.58
C SER A 84 -4.81 38.44 -16.33
N GLU A 85 -5.70 37.88 -17.16
CA GLU A 85 -6.74 38.68 -17.83
C GLU A 85 -7.86 39.15 -16.89
N LEU A 86 -8.11 38.43 -15.79
CA LEU A 86 -9.16 38.76 -14.83
C LEU A 86 -8.77 39.88 -13.84
N ASP A 87 -7.48 40.23 -13.74
CA ASP A 87 -6.98 41.24 -12.78
C ASP A 87 -6.87 42.65 -13.40
N VAL A 88 -7.64 42.93 -14.45
CA VAL A 88 -7.72 44.26 -15.08
C VAL A 88 -8.96 45.01 -14.56
N LYS A 89 -8.75 45.72 -13.44
CA LYS A 89 -9.47 46.90 -12.92
C LYS A 89 -11.01 46.91 -12.83
#